data_AF-A0A2C0ZWE0-F1
#
_entry.id   AF-A0A2C0ZWE0-F1
#
_cell.length_a   1.000
_cell.length_b   1.000
_cell.length_c   1.000
_cell.angle_alpha   90.00
_cell.angle_beta   90.00
_cell.angle_gamma   90.00
#
_symmetry.space_group_name_H-M   'P 1'
#
loop_
_entity.id
_entity.type
_entity.pdbx_description
1 polymer ?
#
loop_
_entity_poly.entity_id
_entity_poly.type
_entity_poly.pdbx_seq_one_letter_code
_entity_poly.pdbx_strand_id
1 'polypeptide(L)'
;MYFEQSRTTEIGQAKEKYFEKNINRLMKEVVTKIEMKMALEELKVNRIVRLEGLEKDEVIKEVQKDLTKILEDGIEEIRLRMSEMEIYLHSLDEIKGYPITNEKDLNK
;
A
#
# COMPACT_ATOMS: atom_id res chain seq x y z
N MET A 1 34.10 16.36 16.71
CA MET A 1 32.65 16.21 16.89
C MET A 1 31.92 16.40 15.54
N TYR A 2 32.35 15.72 14.46
CA TYR A 2 31.77 15.86 13.11
C TYR A 2 31.41 14.51 12.44
N PHE A 3 31.85 13.38 13.03
CA PHE A 3 31.65 12.03 12.46
C PHE A 3 30.29 11.41 12.79
N GLU A 4 29.66 11.79 13.90
CA GLU A 4 28.36 11.24 14.28
C GLU A 4 27.21 11.88 13.49
N GLN A 5 27.29 13.19 13.24
CA GLN A 5 26.28 13.95 12.52
C GLN A 5 26.21 13.60 11.03
N SER A 6 27.36 13.27 10.42
CA SER A 6 27.44 12.82 9.03
C SER A 6 26.90 11.39 8.87
N ARG A 7 27.18 10.47 9.81
CA ARG A 7 26.59 9.12 9.84
C ARG A 7 25.08 9.12 10.02
N THR A 8 24.52 9.98 10.88
CA THR A 8 23.06 10.07 11.04
C THR A 8 22.37 10.58 9.78
N THR A 9 23.02 11.46 9.02
CA THR A 9 22.49 11.97 7.74
C THR A 9 22.51 10.91 6.64
N GLU A 10 23.61 10.15 6.50
CA GLU A 10 23.71 9.05 5.53
C GLU A 10 22.77 7.88 5.85
N ILE A 11 22.60 7.55 7.14
CA ILE A 11 21.65 6.53 7.60
C ILE A 11 20.21 6.98 7.37
N GLY A 12 19.89 8.26 7.61
CA GLY A 12 18.58 8.84 7.29
C GLY A 12 18.25 8.72 5.80
N GLN A 13 19.18 9.12 4.93
CA GLN A 13 19.03 9.00 3.48
C GLN A 13 18.90 7.54 3.01
N ALA A 14 19.61 6.60 3.64
CA ALA A 14 19.48 5.17 3.33
C ALA A 14 18.11 4.61 3.74
N LYS A 15 17.54 5.06 4.86
CA LYS A 15 16.19 4.70 5.30
C LYS A 15 15.12 5.26 4.36
N GLU A 16 15.22 6.53 3.96
CA GLU A 16 14.31 7.16 2.99
C GLU A 16 14.32 6.40 1.66
N LYS A 17 15.50 6.14 1.10
CA LYS A 17 15.63 5.37 -0.15
C LYS A 17 15.08 3.95 -0.02
N TYR A 18 15.26 3.30 1.13
CA TYR A 18 14.70 1.98 1.39
C TYR A 18 13.17 2.03 1.43
N PHE A 19 12.60 3.03 2.10
CA PHE A 19 11.16 3.23 2.18
C PHE A 19 10.55 3.55 0.82
N GLU A 20 11.11 4.51 0.08
CA GLU A 20 10.67 4.86 -1.28
C GLU A 20 10.70 3.65 -2.21
N LYS A 21 11.79 2.86 -2.19
CA LYS A 21 11.90 1.67 -3.04
C LYS A 21 10.85 0.62 -2.68
N ASN A 22 10.57 0.42 -1.39
CA ASN A 22 9.57 -0.55 -0.94
C ASN A 22 8.15 -0.10 -1.26
N ILE A 23 7.81 1.18 -1.05
CA ILE A 23 6.51 1.73 -1.47
C ILE A 23 6.34 1.65 -2.98
N ASN A 24 7.35 2.02 -3.77
CA ASN A 24 7.27 1.93 -5.22
C ASN A 24 7.06 0.49 -5.71
N ARG A 25 7.71 -0.48 -5.06
CA ARG A 25 7.49 -1.91 -5.35
C ARG A 25 6.08 -2.34 -4.97
N LEU A 26 5.60 -1.90 -3.80
CA LEU A 26 4.26 -2.18 -3.29
C LEU A 26 3.18 -1.67 -4.25
N MET A 27 3.29 -0.41 -4.63
CA MET A 27 2.36 0.26 -5.54
C MET A 27 2.30 -0.47 -6.87
N LYS A 28 3.45 -0.88 -7.43
CA LYS A 28 3.48 -1.69 -8.65
C LYS A 28 2.77 -3.04 -8.47
N GLU A 29 3.05 -3.76 -7.38
CA GLU A 29 2.41 -5.06 -7.12
C GLU A 29 0.88 -4.92 -7.04
N VAL A 30 0.38 -3.92 -6.32
CA VAL A 30 -1.06 -3.71 -6.15
C VAL A 30 -1.70 -3.25 -7.46
N VAL A 31 -1.10 -2.28 -8.16
CA VAL A 31 -1.62 -1.80 -9.46
C VAL A 31 -1.71 -2.96 -10.45
N THR A 32 -0.68 -3.81 -10.55
CA THR A 32 -0.72 -4.99 -11.42
C THR A 32 -1.84 -5.97 -11.02
N LYS A 33 -2.07 -6.21 -9.73
CA LYS A 33 -3.21 -7.05 -9.28
C LYS A 33 -4.56 -6.44 -9.65
N ILE A 34 -4.71 -5.13 -9.51
CA ILE A 34 -5.92 -4.40 -9.90
C ILE A 34 -6.14 -4.55 -11.41
N GLU A 35 -5.13 -4.26 -12.23
CA GLU A 35 -5.17 -4.41 -13.69
C GLU A 35 -5.59 -5.81 -14.12
N MET A 36 -5.00 -6.86 -13.52
CA MET A 36 -5.36 -8.24 -13.80
C MET A 36 -6.82 -8.55 -13.44
N LYS A 37 -7.31 -8.06 -12.29
CA LYS A 37 -8.70 -8.27 -11.86
C LYS A 37 -9.68 -7.54 -12.78
N MET A 38 -9.36 -6.30 -13.18
CA MET A 38 -10.19 -5.54 -14.13
C MET A 38 -10.29 -6.24 -15.49
N ALA A 39 -9.16 -6.73 -16.02
CA ALA A 39 -9.15 -7.48 -17.28
C ALA A 39 -9.98 -8.77 -17.22
N LEU A 40 -9.97 -9.47 -16.08
CA LEU A 40 -10.80 -10.66 -15.87
C LEU A 40 -12.29 -10.32 -15.86
N GLU A 41 -12.68 -9.21 -15.23
CA GLU A 41 -14.07 -8.76 -15.25
C GLU A 41 -14.51 -8.35 -16.66
N GLU A 42 -13.67 -7.63 -17.41
CA GLU A 42 -13.98 -7.29 -18.81
C GLU A 42 -14.20 -8.55 -19.69
N LEU A 43 -13.38 -9.59 -19.50
CA LEU A 43 -13.56 -10.88 -20.19
C LEU A 43 -14.87 -11.58 -19.79
N LYS A 44 -15.26 -11.53 -18.52
CA LYS A 44 -16.55 -12.07 -18.06
C LYS A 44 -17.72 -11.33 -18.70
N VAL A 45 -17.67 -10.00 -18.80
CA VAL A 45 -18.70 -9.20 -19.49
C VAL A 45 -18.85 -9.62 -20.93
N ASN A 46 -17.73 -9.67 -21.65
CA ASN A 46 -17.73 -10.06 -23.05
C ASN A 46 -18.33 -11.45 -23.25
N ARG A 47 -18.16 -12.35 -22.27
CA ARG A 47 -18.79 -13.67 -22.25
C ARG A 47 -20.29 -13.61 -21.96
N ILE A 48 -20.71 -12.91 -20.90
CA ILE A 48 -22.12 -12.78 -20.48
C ILE A 48 -22.95 -12.14 -21.59
N VAL A 49 -22.49 -11.00 -22.14
CA VAL A 49 -23.19 -10.29 -23.21
C VAL A 49 -23.29 -11.13 -24.48
N ARG A 50 -22.24 -11.89 -24.85
CA ARG A 50 -22.26 -12.74 -26.07
C ARG A 50 -23.07 -14.03 -25.92
N LEU A 51 -23.01 -14.68 -24.77
CA LEU A 51 -23.57 -16.03 -24.60
C LEU A 51 -24.92 -16.07 -23.91
N GLU A 52 -25.19 -15.13 -23.00
CA GLU A 52 -26.37 -15.16 -22.13
C GLU A 52 -27.46 -14.16 -22.55
N GLY A 53 -27.15 -13.24 -23.48
CA GLY A 53 -28.15 -12.35 -24.10
C GLY A 53 -28.81 -11.36 -23.13
N LEU A 54 -28.21 -11.15 -21.96
CA LEU A 54 -28.67 -10.21 -20.95
C LEU A 54 -28.66 -8.75 -21.46
N GLU A 55 -29.60 -7.95 -20.96
CA GLU A 55 -29.64 -6.51 -21.29
C GLU A 55 -28.34 -5.82 -20.84
N LYS A 56 -27.76 -5.08 -21.77
CA LYS A 56 -26.43 -4.46 -21.64
C LYS A 56 -26.30 -3.57 -20.40
N ASP A 57 -27.38 -2.93 -19.97
CA ASP A 57 -27.39 -1.96 -18.86
C ASP A 57 -27.31 -2.62 -17.47
N GLU A 58 -27.93 -3.78 -17.28
CA GLU A 58 -27.83 -4.51 -16.00
C GLU A 58 -26.43 -5.11 -15.81
N VAL A 59 -25.88 -5.69 -16.89
CA VAL A 59 -24.51 -6.21 -16.89
C VAL A 59 -23.50 -5.10 -16.64
N ILE A 60 -23.65 -3.92 -17.26
CA ILE A 60 -22.74 -2.78 -17.02
C ILE A 60 -22.77 -2.34 -15.55
N LYS A 61 -23.95 -2.28 -14.91
CA LYS A 61 -24.05 -1.87 -13.50
C LYS A 61 -23.39 -2.87 -12.55
N GLU A 62 -23.60 -4.16 -12.78
CA GLU A 62 -22.95 -5.22 -11.99
C GLU A 62 -21.42 -5.13 -12.09
N VAL A 63 -20.93 -4.89 -13.30
CA VAL A 63 -19.50 -4.76 -13.58
C VAL A 63 -18.90 -3.52 -12.97
N GLN A 64 -19.60 -2.38 -13.05
CA GLN A 64 -19.16 -1.17 -12.38
C GLN A 64 -19.04 -1.38 -10.87
N LYS A 65 -19.97 -2.11 -10.26
CA LYS A 65 -19.93 -2.46 -8.84
C LYS A 65 -18.74 -3.36 -8.53
N ASP A 66 -18.48 -4.39 -9.34
CA ASP A 66 -17.36 -5.31 -9.13
C ASP A 66 -16.00 -4.63 -9.32
N LEU A 67 -15.86 -3.81 -10.36
CA LEU A 67 -14.65 -2.99 -10.59
C LEU A 67 -14.43 -1.99 -9.45
N THR A 68 -15.49 -1.35 -8.96
CA THR A 68 -15.41 -0.43 -7.80
C THR A 68 -14.91 -1.17 -6.58
N LYS A 69 -15.45 -2.36 -6.30
CA LYS A 69 -15.01 -3.18 -5.17
C LYS A 69 -13.57 -3.65 -5.30
N ILE A 70 -13.12 -4.03 -6.50
CA ILE A 70 -11.71 -4.37 -6.78
C ILE A 70 -10.78 -3.19 -6.44
N LEU A 71 -11.18 -1.97 -6.79
CA LEU A 71 -10.43 -0.76 -6.49
C LEU A 71 -10.42 -0.46 -4.98
N GLU A 72 -11.56 -0.57 -4.31
CA GLU A 72 -11.68 -0.39 -2.86
C GLU A 72 -10.79 -1.39 -2.08
N ASP A 73 -10.86 -2.67 -2.43
CA ASP A 73 -10.04 -3.72 -1.82
C ASP A 73 -8.54 -3.46 -2.04
N GLY A 74 -8.16 -3.00 -3.24
CA GLY A 74 -6.77 -2.66 -3.56
C GLY A 74 -6.25 -1.45 -2.77
N ILE A 75 -7.08 -0.41 -2.59
CA ILE A 75 -6.74 0.75 -1.76
C ILE A 75 -6.53 0.33 -0.31
N GLU A 76 -7.37 -0.56 0.20
CA GLU A 76 -7.25 -1.05 1.58
C GLU A 76 -6.01 -1.94 1.77
N GLU A 77 -5.63 -2.78 0.79
CA GLU A 77 -4.37 -3.54 0.81
C GLU A 77 -3.15 -2.59 0.87
N ILE A 78 -3.17 -1.48 0.13
CA ILE A 78 -2.11 -0.46 0.17
C ILE A 78 -2.04 0.17 1.56
N ARG A 79 -3.17 0.58 2.13
CA ARG A 79 -3.23 1.19 3.46
C ARG A 79 -2.68 0.27 4.53
N LEU A 80 -3.12 -0.98 4.56
CA LEU A 80 -2.66 -1.98 5.52
C LEU A 80 -1.14 -2.15 5.46
N ARG A 81 -0.59 -2.36 4.24
CA ARG A 81 0.84 -2.56 4.07
C ARG A 81 1.66 -1.30 4.35
N MET A 82 1.11 -0.10 4.10
CA MET A 82 1.74 1.15 4.54
C MET A 82 1.85 1.23 6.05
N SER A 83 0.79 0.89 6.78
CA SER A 83 0.81 0.85 8.26
C SER A 83 1.81 -0.17 8.79
N GLU A 84 1.93 -1.35 8.16
CA GLU A 84 2.95 -2.34 8.53
C GLU A 84 4.38 -1.81 8.33
N MET A 85 4.65 -1.08 7.25
CA MET A 85 5.95 -0.45 7.00
C MET A 85 6.27 0.64 8.02
N GLU A 86 5.28 1.45 8.41
CA GLU A 86 5.42 2.49 9.42
C GLU A 86 5.75 1.91 10.80
N ILE A 87 5.03 0.85 11.21
CA ILE A 87 5.33 0.11 12.45
C ILE A 87 6.76 -0.46 12.41
N TYR A 88 7.16 -1.06 11.29
CA TYR A 88 8.51 -1.60 11.13
C TYR A 88 9.58 -0.50 11.27
N LEU A 89 9.36 0.67 10.65
CA LEU A 89 10.27 1.81 10.80
C LEU A 89 10.39 2.27 12.26
N HIS A 90 9.27 2.41 12.97
CA HIS A 90 9.27 2.78 14.38
C HIS A 90 10.00 1.75 15.26
N SER A 91 9.80 0.45 15.01
CA SER A 91 10.52 -0.61 15.74
C SER A 91 12.04 -0.56 15.54
N LEU A 92 12.50 -0.15 14.35
CA LEU A 92 13.93 0.03 14.07
C LEU A 92 14.54 1.23 14.78
N ASP A 93 13.72 2.23 15.14
CA ASP A 93 14.15 3.38 15.93
C ASP A 93 14.22 3.04 17.42
N GLU A 94 13.29 2.24 17.94
CA GLU A 94 13.28 1.73 19.32
C GLU A 94 14.48 0.80 19.63
N ILE A 95 14.81 -0.12 18.71
CA ILE A 95 15.92 -1.08 18.89
C ILE A 95 17.30 -0.38 18.94
N LYS A 96 17.42 0.87 18.48
CA LYS A 96 18.70 1.60 18.42
C LYS A 96 19.00 2.50 19.63
N GLY A 97 18.17 2.50 20.68
CA GLY A 97 18.50 3.12 21.96
C GLY A 97 18.30 4.63 22.04
N TYR A 98 17.38 5.20 21.26
CA TYR A 98 16.72 6.45 21.67
C TYR A 98 15.60 6.05 22.62
N PRO A 99 15.72 6.26 23.95
CA PRO A 99 14.62 5.99 24.85
C PRO A 99 13.45 6.88 24.41
N ILE A 100 12.28 6.27 24.25
CA ILE A 100 11.03 7.01 24.21
C ILE A 100 10.91 7.64 25.60
N THR A 101 11.43 8.84 25.78
CA THR A 101 10.99 9.70 26.87
C THR A 101 9.57 10.08 26.53
N ASN A 102 8.62 9.25 26.94
CA ASN A 102 7.28 9.72 27.22
C ASN A 102 7.48 10.90 28.18
N GLU A 103 7.19 12.12 27.73
CA GLU A 103 7.30 13.35 28.55
C GLU A 103 6.52 13.28 29.88
N LYS A 104 5.74 12.21 30.09
CA LYS A 104 5.00 11.95 31.32
C LYS A 104 5.81 11.33 32.47
N ASP A 105 7.04 10.85 32.23
CA ASP A 105 7.85 10.21 33.28
C ASP A 105 8.91 11.12 33.92
N LEU A 106 8.98 12.41 33.53
CA LEU A 106 9.93 13.38 34.11
C LEU A 106 9.38 14.21 35.28
N ASN A 107 8.12 14.01 35.67
CA ASN A 107 7.54 14.63 36.87
C ASN A 107 7.25 13.58 37.95
N LYS A 108 8.30 13.16 38.69
CA LYS A 108 8.14 12.67 40.05
C LYS A 108 9.38 12.93 40.89
#